data_AF-A0A369LEA8-F1
#
_entry.id   AF-A0A369LEA8-F1
#
_cell.length_a   1.000
_cell.length_b   1.000
_cell.length_c   1.000
_cell.angle_alpha   90.00
_cell.angle_beta   90.00
_cell.angle_gamma   90.00
#
_symmetry.space_group_name_H-M   'P 1'
#
loop_
_entity.id
_entity.type
_entity.pdbx_description
1 polymer ?
#
loop_
_entity_poly.entity_id
_entity_poly.type
_entity_poly.pdbx_seq_one_letter_code
_entity_poly.pdbx_strand_id
1 'polypeptide(L)'
;MCTAVRFSNEEGSVFLGRNLDWSCGYGENVRIMPKGFMIAWAFDESTPAKHAVIGMCVEFQNYPLFFDCGNDAGLAVAGLNHPGCAEYAPNPIGGKTNIAAYEFPAWVAANFETVDEVEAALANSLIIEKPFNEHFPVSYLHWIIGDAARSIVVESRADGLHVFDNPVDVLANHPNFEWHLTNLRTYITATPDMPAPATWGRAELAPFGAGAGMRGIPGDVYSPSRFVKVAYLNANYPTKSGESDNVVRMFHTLSNVSMPEGASAMSNGEFEKTVYTSCFSGATGRYYFNTYDDFAIRYASLEDAKRADNNALIECKLKRFE
;
A
#
# COMPACT_ATOMS: atom_id res chain seq x y z
N MET A 1 5.63 3.44 10.04
CA MET A 1 4.18 3.65 9.88
C MET A 1 3.89 3.81 8.40
N CYS A 2 2.68 3.59 7.95
CA CYS A 2 2.37 3.61 6.52
C CYS A 2 0.90 3.92 6.30
N THR A 3 0.55 4.40 5.11
CA THR A 3 -0.84 4.45 4.62
C THR A 3 -0.89 3.92 3.20
N ALA A 4 -1.91 3.18 2.82
CA ALA A 4 -2.14 2.73 1.45
C ALA A 4 -3.58 2.97 1.02
N VAL A 5 -3.76 3.20 -0.28
CA VAL A 5 -5.04 3.54 -0.89
C VAL A 5 -5.16 2.79 -2.21
N ARG A 6 -6.35 2.28 -2.48
CA ARG A 6 -6.75 1.75 -3.77
C ARG A 6 -8.00 2.47 -4.28
N PHE A 7 -8.12 2.61 -5.60
CA PHE A 7 -9.36 2.95 -6.28
C PHE A 7 -9.28 2.52 -7.75
N SER A 8 -10.41 2.56 -8.46
CA SER A 8 -10.46 2.39 -9.91
C SER A 8 -10.83 3.69 -10.61
N ASN A 9 -10.33 3.87 -11.83
CA ASN A 9 -10.79 4.91 -12.75
C ASN A 9 -12.12 4.54 -13.43
N GLU A 10 -12.66 5.44 -14.25
CA GLU A 10 -13.89 5.18 -15.02
C GLU A 10 -13.76 3.99 -15.98
N GLU A 11 -12.53 3.72 -16.46
CA GLU A 11 -12.22 2.64 -17.39
C GLU A 11 -12.03 1.27 -16.70
N GLY A 12 -12.17 1.19 -15.37
CA GLY A 12 -12.05 -0.06 -14.61
C GLY A 12 -10.61 -0.56 -14.45
N SER A 13 -9.62 0.33 -14.48
CA SER A 13 -8.22 0.03 -14.16
C SER A 13 -7.89 0.41 -12.72
N VAL A 14 -7.05 -0.39 -12.06
CA VAL A 14 -6.62 -0.15 -10.68
C VAL A 14 -5.58 0.94 -10.57
N PHE A 15 -5.68 1.72 -9.49
CA PHE A 15 -4.61 2.52 -8.94
C PHE A 15 -4.40 2.10 -7.48
N LEU A 16 -3.19 1.70 -7.12
CA LEU A 16 -2.82 1.38 -5.74
C LEU A 16 -1.55 2.13 -5.38
N GLY A 17 -1.60 2.90 -4.29
CA GLY A 17 -0.48 3.73 -3.85
C GLY A 17 -0.29 3.68 -2.35
N ARG A 18 0.87 4.12 -1.88
CA ARG A 18 1.18 4.14 -0.45
C ARG A 18 2.16 5.24 -0.06
N ASN A 19 2.10 5.63 1.21
CA ASN A 19 3.16 6.33 1.92
C ASN A 19 4.01 5.31 2.68
N LEU A 20 5.34 5.39 2.54
CA LEU A 20 6.29 4.81 3.49
C LEU A 20 6.61 5.87 4.54
N ASP A 21 6.16 5.67 5.78
CA ASP A 21 6.54 6.54 6.89
C ASP A 21 7.58 5.83 7.76
N TRP A 22 8.77 6.44 7.87
CA TRP A 22 9.86 5.95 8.70
C TRP A 22 10.80 7.11 9.07
N SER A 23 11.78 6.89 9.96
CA SER A 23 12.78 7.94 10.25
C SER A 23 13.80 8.14 9.13
N CYS A 24 14.05 7.11 8.33
CA CYS A 24 15.02 7.13 7.24
C CYS A 24 14.59 6.23 6.07
N GLY A 25 15.20 6.44 4.90
CA GLY A 25 15.11 5.50 3.79
C GLY A 25 16.07 4.31 3.97
N TYR A 26 15.86 3.25 3.20
CA TYR A 26 16.65 2.02 3.19
C TYR A 26 17.58 1.91 1.97
N GLY A 27 17.67 2.97 1.15
CA GLY A 27 18.33 2.92 -0.16
C GLY A 27 17.46 2.26 -1.22
N GLU A 28 16.14 2.29 -1.02
CA GLU A 28 15.14 1.73 -1.91
C GLU A 28 15.14 2.40 -3.28
N ASN A 29 14.90 1.59 -4.30
CA ASN A 29 14.82 2.05 -5.69
C ASN A 29 13.73 1.28 -6.43
N VAL A 30 13.20 1.89 -7.49
CA VAL A 30 12.27 1.20 -8.39
C VAL A 30 13.05 0.16 -9.20
N ARG A 31 12.53 -1.07 -9.21
CA ARG A 31 13.02 -2.18 -10.02
C ARG A 31 11.89 -2.84 -10.78
N ILE A 32 12.24 -3.41 -11.92
CA ILE A 32 11.37 -4.34 -12.63
C ILE A 32 11.96 -5.74 -12.50
N MET A 33 11.13 -6.68 -12.04
CA MET A 33 11.35 -8.11 -12.15
C MET A 33 10.65 -8.59 -13.42
N PRO A 34 11.39 -8.96 -14.48
CA PRO A 34 10.78 -9.33 -15.76
C PRO A 34 10.02 -10.65 -15.67
N LYS A 35 9.04 -10.84 -16.56
CA LYS A 35 8.36 -12.11 -16.74
C LYS A 35 9.38 -13.21 -17.05
N GLY A 36 9.25 -14.35 -16.40
CA GLY A 36 10.19 -15.47 -16.51
C GLY A 36 11.42 -15.36 -15.60
N PHE A 37 11.57 -14.30 -14.81
CA PHE A 37 12.64 -14.19 -13.82
C PHE A 37 12.59 -15.33 -12.82
N MET A 38 13.72 -16.01 -12.57
CA MET A 38 13.77 -17.14 -11.63
C MET A 38 13.80 -16.63 -10.19
N ILE A 39 12.70 -16.82 -9.46
CA ILE A 39 12.58 -16.36 -8.06
C ILE A 39 13.05 -17.47 -7.12
N ALA A 40 13.98 -17.15 -6.22
CA ALA A 40 14.45 -18.07 -5.19
C ALA A 40 13.56 -17.97 -3.94
N TRP A 41 12.49 -18.77 -3.89
CA TRP A 41 11.59 -18.83 -2.75
C TRP A 41 12.28 -19.42 -1.53
N ALA A 42 11.87 -18.96 -0.35
CA ALA A 42 12.43 -19.38 0.92
C ALA A 42 12.23 -20.88 1.26
N PHE A 43 11.12 -21.45 0.78
CA PHE A 43 10.64 -22.77 1.19
C PHE A 43 10.31 -23.71 0.03
N ASP A 44 10.17 -23.18 -1.19
CA ASP A 44 9.82 -23.93 -2.39
C ASP A 44 10.98 -23.86 -3.42
N GLU A 45 10.93 -24.72 -4.44
CA GLU A 45 11.89 -24.66 -5.55
C GLU A 45 11.76 -23.34 -6.32
N SER A 46 12.87 -22.86 -6.89
CA SER A 46 12.82 -21.67 -7.72
C SER A 46 11.91 -21.83 -8.92
N THR A 47 11.00 -20.88 -9.12
CA THR A 47 10.08 -20.87 -10.26
C THR A 47 10.19 -19.57 -11.06
N PRO A 48 9.97 -19.61 -12.38
CA PRO A 48 9.89 -18.39 -13.18
C PRO A 48 8.66 -17.55 -12.82
N ALA A 49 8.83 -16.24 -12.73
CA ALA A 49 7.73 -15.29 -12.54
C ALA A 49 6.72 -15.39 -13.71
N LYS A 50 5.43 -15.55 -13.41
CA LYS A 50 4.38 -15.62 -14.45
C LYS A 50 4.04 -14.24 -15.02
N HIS A 51 4.26 -13.20 -14.22
CA HIS A 51 4.01 -11.81 -14.56
C HIS A 51 5.28 -10.97 -14.40
N ALA A 52 5.44 -9.95 -15.23
CA ALA A 52 6.40 -8.90 -14.95
C ALA A 52 5.90 -8.04 -13.78
N VAL A 53 6.79 -7.65 -12.87
CA VAL A 53 6.46 -6.92 -11.65
C VAL A 53 7.31 -5.66 -11.58
N ILE A 54 6.71 -4.53 -11.24
CA ILE A 54 7.39 -3.25 -11.00
C ILE A 54 7.05 -2.75 -9.60
N GLY A 55 8.05 -2.24 -8.88
CA GLY A 55 7.81 -1.71 -7.54
C GLY A 55 9.03 -1.09 -6.90
N MET A 56 8.82 -0.46 -5.75
CA MET A 56 9.87 0.05 -4.89
C MET A 56 10.42 -1.09 -4.02
N CYS A 57 11.73 -1.30 -4.04
CA CYS A 57 12.37 -2.36 -3.25
C CYS A 57 13.78 -1.99 -2.81
N VAL A 58 14.30 -2.73 -1.84
CA VAL A 58 15.74 -2.93 -1.71
C VAL A 58 16.12 -4.14 -2.56
N GLU A 59 17.06 -3.96 -3.47
CA GLU A 59 17.67 -5.06 -4.21
C GLU A 59 18.87 -5.59 -3.43
N PHE A 60 18.92 -6.90 -3.21
CA PHE A 60 20.08 -7.57 -2.64
C PHE A 60 20.39 -8.85 -3.40
N GLN A 61 21.60 -8.94 -3.96
CA GLN A 61 22.05 -10.12 -4.73
C GLN A 61 21.04 -10.55 -5.80
N ASN A 62 20.53 -9.58 -6.59
CA ASN A 62 19.51 -9.80 -7.62
C ASN A 62 18.14 -10.27 -7.10
N TYR A 63 17.88 -10.17 -5.80
CA TYR A 63 16.57 -10.47 -5.20
C TYR A 63 15.83 -9.17 -4.84
N PRO A 64 14.56 -8.99 -5.26
CA PRO A 64 13.81 -7.78 -4.94
C PRO A 64 13.04 -7.94 -3.62
N LEU A 65 13.44 -7.19 -2.59
CA LEU A 65 12.68 -7.05 -1.34
C LEU A 65 11.65 -5.91 -1.51
N PHE A 66 10.56 -6.18 -2.21
CA PHE A 66 9.53 -5.18 -2.52
C PHE A 66 8.82 -4.68 -1.26
N PHE A 67 8.69 -3.36 -1.15
CA PHE A 67 7.83 -2.72 -0.15
C PHE A 67 6.39 -2.65 -0.66
N ASP A 68 6.24 -2.30 -1.93
CA ASP A 68 5.01 -2.32 -2.69
C ASP A 68 5.31 -2.49 -4.18
N CYS A 69 4.44 -3.20 -4.89
CA CYS A 69 4.62 -3.51 -6.30
C CYS A 69 3.28 -3.81 -7.01
N GLY A 70 3.30 -3.75 -8.34
CA GLY A 70 2.19 -4.17 -9.19
C GLY A 70 2.68 -4.90 -10.43
N ASN A 71 1.79 -5.64 -11.08
CA ASN A 71 2.15 -6.54 -12.18
C ASN A 71 1.47 -6.20 -13.52
N ASP A 72 1.91 -6.87 -14.59
CA ASP A 72 1.39 -6.70 -15.94
C ASP A 72 -0.06 -7.19 -16.17
N ALA A 73 -0.70 -7.76 -15.14
CA ALA A 73 -2.11 -8.16 -15.14
C ALA A 73 -3.03 -7.19 -14.37
N GLY A 74 -2.47 -6.16 -13.73
CA GLY A 74 -3.27 -5.18 -12.98
C GLY A 74 -3.59 -5.59 -11.54
N LEU A 75 -2.75 -6.43 -10.93
CA LEU A 75 -2.76 -6.73 -9.49
C LEU A 75 -1.63 -5.97 -8.79
N ALA A 76 -1.90 -5.40 -7.62
CA ALA A 76 -0.93 -4.68 -6.82
C ALA A 76 -1.01 -5.05 -5.33
N VAL A 77 0.12 -4.91 -4.63
CA VAL A 77 0.28 -5.26 -3.22
C VAL A 77 1.21 -4.27 -2.52
N ALA A 78 0.91 -3.93 -1.27
CA ALA A 78 1.78 -3.12 -0.41
C ALA A 78 1.87 -3.71 0.99
N GLY A 79 3.09 -3.79 1.54
CA GLY A 79 3.36 -4.17 2.93
C GLY A 79 3.45 -2.94 3.85
N LEU A 80 2.73 -2.97 4.96
CA LEU A 80 2.67 -1.87 5.93
C LEU A 80 3.05 -2.38 7.33
N ASN A 81 3.78 -1.57 8.09
CA ASN A 81 4.29 -1.94 9.41
C ASN A 81 3.16 -2.31 10.38
N HIS A 82 3.22 -3.49 11.01
CA HIS A 82 2.22 -3.99 11.97
C HIS A 82 2.81 -4.72 13.22
N PRO A 83 3.91 -4.23 13.83
CA PRO A 83 4.54 -4.88 14.98
C PRO A 83 3.71 -4.80 16.26
N GLY A 84 3.48 -5.96 16.90
CA GLY A 84 2.66 -6.09 18.10
C GLY A 84 1.22 -6.52 17.81
N CYS A 85 0.81 -6.54 16.54
CA CYS A 85 -0.41 -7.19 16.09
C CYS A 85 -0.13 -8.35 15.11
N ALA A 86 0.88 -8.22 14.26
CA ALA A 86 1.29 -9.33 13.40
C ALA A 86 2.06 -10.40 14.18
N GLU A 87 1.70 -11.66 13.95
CA GLU A 87 2.40 -12.84 14.47
C GLU A 87 2.56 -13.85 13.34
N TYR A 88 3.77 -14.37 13.16
CA TYR A 88 4.11 -15.31 12.09
C TYR A 88 4.39 -16.69 12.65
N ALA A 89 4.17 -17.74 11.86
CA ALA A 89 4.48 -19.09 12.28
C ALA A 89 6.02 -19.26 12.39
N PRO A 90 6.53 -19.90 13.46
CA PRO A 90 7.98 -20.05 13.66
C PRO A 90 8.60 -21.11 12.74
N ASN A 91 7.80 -22.01 12.16
CA ASN A 91 8.26 -23.11 11.33
C ASN A 91 7.29 -23.37 10.17
N PRO A 92 7.78 -23.80 9.00
CA PRO A 92 6.93 -24.22 7.90
C PRO A 92 6.09 -25.45 8.27
N ILE A 93 4.88 -25.55 7.70
CA ILE A 93 3.98 -26.68 7.88
C ILE A 93 3.83 -27.44 6.55
N GLY A 94 4.05 -28.76 6.59
CA GLY A 94 3.89 -29.62 5.42
C GLY A 94 2.46 -29.63 4.89
N GLY A 95 2.30 -29.55 3.57
CA GLY A 95 0.99 -29.51 2.89
C GLY A 95 0.36 -28.12 2.78
N LYS A 96 0.98 -27.09 3.38
CA LYS A 96 0.62 -25.67 3.23
C LYS A 96 1.63 -24.94 2.36
N THR A 97 1.21 -23.83 1.78
CA THR A 97 2.11 -22.88 1.10
C THR A 97 2.78 -22.01 2.16
N ASN A 98 4.10 -22.15 2.31
CA ASN A 98 4.87 -21.45 3.33
C ASN A 98 5.57 -20.26 2.70
N ILE A 99 5.33 -19.05 3.20
CA ILE A 99 5.80 -17.80 2.58
C ILE A 99 6.58 -17.00 3.62
N ALA A 100 7.80 -16.61 3.31
CA ALA A 100 8.53 -15.66 4.15
C ALA A 100 7.92 -14.26 4.02
N ALA A 101 7.81 -13.51 5.12
CA ALA A 101 7.19 -12.19 5.09
C ALA A 101 7.82 -11.23 4.05
N TYR A 102 9.14 -11.33 3.83
CA TYR A 102 9.87 -10.49 2.86
C TYR A 102 9.57 -10.82 1.40
N GLU A 103 9.12 -12.04 1.09
CA GLU A 103 8.83 -12.47 -0.30
C GLU A 103 7.36 -12.33 -0.65
N PHE A 104 6.48 -12.10 0.34
CA PHE A 104 5.04 -12.05 0.13
C PHE A 104 4.59 -11.10 -0.99
N PRO A 105 5.08 -9.85 -1.10
CA PRO A 105 4.69 -8.98 -2.22
C PRO A 105 5.11 -9.55 -3.59
N ALA A 106 6.31 -10.12 -3.69
CA ALA A 106 6.77 -10.78 -4.91
C ALA A 106 5.95 -12.04 -5.21
N TRP A 107 5.60 -12.84 -4.20
CA TRP A 107 4.77 -14.03 -4.32
C TRP A 107 3.38 -13.68 -4.87
N VAL A 108 2.76 -12.61 -4.37
CA VAL A 108 1.48 -12.13 -4.89
C VAL A 108 1.62 -11.66 -6.34
N ALA A 109 2.47 -10.67 -6.59
CA ALA A 109 2.54 -9.99 -7.89
C ALA A 109 3.10 -10.89 -9.01
N ALA A 110 3.96 -11.86 -8.71
CA ALA A 110 4.56 -12.73 -9.72
C ALA A 110 3.65 -13.90 -10.16
N ASN A 111 2.65 -14.27 -9.36
CA ASN A 111 1.94 -15.55 -9.53
C ASN A 111 0.44 -15.44 -9.87
N PHE A 112 -0.19 -14.29 -9.65
CA PHE A 112 -1.64 -14.11 -9.72
C PHE A 112 -2.05 -12.87 -10.52
N GLU A 113 -3.28 -12.87 -11.04
CA GLU A 113 -3.84 -11.80 -11.86
C GLU A 113 -4.93 -11.01 -11.12
N THR A 114 -5.61 -11.62 -10.15
CA THR A 114 -6.77 -11.02 -9.46
C THR A 114 -6.72 -11.24 -7.96
N VAL A 115 -7.44 -10.40 -7.22
CA VAL A 115 -7.60 -10.53 -5.77
C VAL A 115 -8.30 -11.85 -5.43
N ASP A 116 -9.24 -12.32 -6.25
CA ASP A 116 -9.94 -13.61 -6.07
C ASP A 116 -8.97 -14.80 -6.09
N GLU A 117 -8.03 -14.81 -7.04
CA GLU A 117 -7.00 -15.86 -7.11
C GLU A 117 -6.07 -15.85 -5.90
N VAL A 118 -5.68 -14.66 -5.45
CA VAL A 118 -4.83 -14.51 -4.26
C VAL A 118 -5.58 -15.00 -3.03
N GLU A 119 -6.81 -14.54 -2.81
CA GLU A 119 -7.64 -14.95 -1.66
C GLU A 119 -7.82 -16.48 -1.62
N ALA A 120 -8.10 -17.10 -2.77
CA ALA A 120 -8.20 -18.55 -2.87
C ALA A 120 -6.88 -19.27 -2.52
N ALA A 121 -5.74 -18.75 -2.96
CA ALA A 121 -4.43 -19.32 -2.63
C ALA A 121 -4.10 -19.16 -1.14
N LEU A 122 -4.42 -18.02 -0.53
CA LEU A 122 -4.14 -17.73 0.88
C LEU A 122 -4.89 -18.66 1.85
N ALA A 123 -6.01 -19.27 1.44
CA ALA A 123 -6.74 -20.24 2.24
C ALA A 123 -5.89 -21.45 2.69
N ASN A 124 -4.82 -21.78 1.95
CA ASN A 124 -3.88 -22.85 2.32
C ASN A 124 -2.45 -22.34 2.62
N SER A 125 -2.29 -21.05 2.92
CA SER A 125 -0.99 -20.42 3.14
C SER A 125 -0.66 -20.13 4.61
N LEU A 126 0.63 -19.89 4.88
CA LEU A 126 1.16 -19.37 6.14
C LEU A 126 2.26 -18.35 5.87
N ILE A 127 2.33 -17.35 6.73
CA ILE A 127 3.49 -16.47 6.80
C ILE A 127 4.45 -17.01 7.86
N ILE A 128 5.72 -17.21 7.48
CA ILE A 128 6.76 -17.78 8.34
C ILE A 128 7.72 -16.69 8.82
N GLU A 129 8.08 -16.75 10.10
CA GLU A 129 9.08 -15.89 10.73
C GLU A 129 10.50 -16.26 10.28
N LYS A 130 10.85 -15.89 9.04
CA LYS A 130 12.15 -16.15 8.45
C LYS A 130 12.83 -14.84 8.04
N PRO A 131 13.99 -14.49 8.63
CA PRO A 131 14.77 -13.35 8.15
C PRO A 131 15.33 -13.66 6.77
N PHE A 132 15.54 -12.63 5.94
CA PHE A 132 16.15 -12.83 4.64
C PHE A 132 17.63 -13.23 4.81
N ASN A 133 18.35 -12.54 5.70
CA ASN A 133 19.67 -12.90 6.19
C ASN A 133 19.99 -12.12 7.49
N GLU A 134 21.22 -12.19 8.00
CA GLU A 134 21.64 -11.49 9.23
C GLU A 134 21.56 -9.96 9.15
N HIS A 135 21.61 -9.38 7.94
CA HIS A 135 21.50 -7.93 7.72
C HIS A 135 20.05 -7.45 7.55
N PHE A 136 19.16 -8.34 7.12
CA PHE A 136 17.75 -8.04 6.87
C PHE A 136 16.86 -8.94 7.75
N PRO A 137 16.62 -8.52 9.01
CA PRO A 137 15.79 -9.26 9.95
C PRO A 137 14.31 -9.25 9.52
N VAL A 138 13.50 -10.04 10.22
CA VAL A 138 12.05 -10.10 9.96
C VAL A 138 11.39 -8.75 10.22
N SER A 139 10.63 -8.27 9.25
CA SER A 139 9.70 -7.15 9.41
C SER A 139 8.29 -7.66 9.63
N TYR A 140 7.63 -7.14 10.67
CA TYR A 140 6.27 -7.50 11.03
C TYR A 140 5.29 -6.57 10.32
N LEU A 141 4.49 -7.13 9.42
CA LEU A 141 3.71 -6.43 8.41
C LEU A 141 2.29 -6.98 8.37
N HIS A 142 1.39 -6.17 7.83
CA HIS A 142 0.17 -6.63 7.17
C HIS A 142 0.14 -6.08 5.75
N TRP A 143 -0.72 -6.62 4.89
CA TRP A 143 -0.71 -6.27 3.48
C TRP A 143 -2.09 -5.84 3.00
N ILE A 144 -2.10 -4.87 2.09
CA ILE A 144 -3.24 -4.59 1.21
C ILE A 144 -2.92 -5.14 -0.17
N ILE A 145 -3.90 -5.79 -0.80
CA ILE A 145 -3.81 -6.33 -2.15
C ILE A 145 -5.02 -5.83 -2.91
N GLY A 146 -4.84 -5.28 -4.10
CA GLY A 146 -5.92 -4.69 -4.88
C GLY A 146 -5.78 -4.94 -6.38
N ASP A 147 -6.92 -5.13 -7.03
CA ASP A 147 -7.06 -5.22 -8.48
C ASP A 147 -8.08 -4.17 -8.98
N ALA A 148 -8.56 -4.33 -10.21
CA ALA A 148 -9.56 -3.47 -10.85
C ALA A 148 -10.94 -3.47 -10.17
N ALA A 149 -11.28 -4.51 -9.41
CA ALA A 149 -12.60 -4.69 -8.79
C ALA A 149 -12.61 -4.30 -7.31
N ARG A 150 -11.68 -4.83 -6.51
CA ARG A 150 -11.71 -4.71 -5.04
C ARG A 150 -10.31 -4.69 -4.42
N SER A 151 -10.27 -4.60 -3.09
CA SER A 151 -9.06 -4.89 -2.32
C SER A 151 -9.35 -5.80 -1.12
N ILE A 152 -8.31 -6.48 -0.64
CA ILE A 152 -8.31 -7.26 0.61
C ILE A 152 -7.19 -6.80 1.53
N VAL A 153 -7.37 -7.08 2.82
CA VAL A 153 -6.34 -6.94 3.85
C VAL A 153 -5.96 -8.31 4.37
N VAL A 154 -4.65 -8.55 4.47
CA VAL A 154 -4.08 -9.81 4.97
C VAL A 154 -3.31 -9.54 6.26
N GLU A 155 -3.77 -10.12 7.37
CA GLU A 155 -3.15 -10.02 8.69
C GLU A 155 -2.80 -11.42 9.20
N SER A 156 -1.52 -11.68 9.46
CA SER A 156 -1.10 -12.91 10.15
C SER A 156 -1.17 -12.68 11.65
N ARG A 157 -1.82 -13.59 12.38
CA ARG A 157 -2.04 -13.54 13.83
C ARG A 157 -1.63 -14.89 14.46
N ALA A 158 -1.61 -14.98 15.79
CA ALA A 158 -1.25 -16.22 16.50
C ALA A 158 -2.05 -17.46 16.05
N ASP A 159 -3.31 -17.25 15.64
CA ASP A 159 -4.24 -18.29 15.20
C ASP A 159 -4.24 -18.52 13.68
N GLY A 160 -3.37 -17.83 12.93
CA GLY A 160 -3.16 -18.05 11.50
C GLY A 160 -3.34 -16.80 10.65
N LEU A 161 -3.54 -17.02 9.35
CA LEU A 161 -3.70 -15.96 8.37
C LEU A 161 -5.18 -15.54 8.28
N HIS A 162 -5.45 -14.25 8.46
CA HIS A 162 -6.77 -13.66 8.31
C HIS A 162 -6.81 -12.83 7.04
N VAL A 163 -7.80 -13.09 6.19
CA VAL A 163 -8.03 -12.36 4.94
C VAL A 163 -9.38 -11.68 5.03
N PHE A 164 -9.40 -10.37 4.83
CA PHE A 164 -10.59 -9.53 4.94
C PHE A 164 -10.89 -8.84 3.62
N ASP A 165 -12.15 -8.87 3.19
CA ASP A 165 -12.64 -7.90 2.21
C ASP A 165 -12.44 -6.47 2.75
N ASN A 166 -11.97 -5.55 1.89
CA ASN A 166 -11.71 -4.17 2.27
C ASN A 166 -12.69 -3.21 1.56
N PRO A 167 -13.88 -2.96 2.15
CA PRO A 167 -14.93 -2.18 1.50
C PRO A 167 -14.63 -0.67 1.45
N VAL A 168 -13.53 -0.22 2.05
CA VAL A 168 -13.12 1.19 2.09
C VAL A 168 -11.84 1.46 1.30
N ASP A 169 -11.24 0.42 0.70
CA ASP A 169 -10.06 0.48 -0.16
C ASP A 169 -8.85 1.26 0.43
N VAL A 170 -8.67 1.20 1.75
CA VAL A 170 -7.53 1.83 2.44
C VAL A 170 -6.95 0.94 3.52
N LEU A 171 -5.69 1.18 3.88
CA LEU A 171 -5.02 0.52 5.01
C LEU A 171 -4.05 1.49 5.69
N ALA A 172 -3.87 1.36 7.01
CA ALA A 172 -2.89 2.12 7.79
C ALA A 172 -1.96 1.16 8.55
N ASN A 173 -1.87 1.25 9.87
CA ASN A 173 -1.12 0.32 10.71
C ASN A 173 -2.07 -0.21 11.81
N HIS A 174 -1.58 -0.26 13.06
CA HIS A 174 -2.34 -0.64 14.23
C HIS A 174 -3.64 0.16 14.49
N PRO A 175 -4.62 -0.45 15.18
CA PRO A 175 -4.72 -1.88 15.53
C PRO A 175 -5.20 -2.71 14.32
N ASN A 176 -5.75 -3.91 14.55
CA ASN A 176 -6.25 -4.79 13.48
C ASN A 176 -7.36 -4.15 12.64
N PHE A 177 -7.45 -4.57 11.38
CA PHE A 177 -8.33 -4.00 10.37
C PHE A 177 -9.82 -3.89 10.78
N GLU A 178 -10.38 -4.94 11.39
CA GLU A 178 -11.79 -4.97 11.83
C GLU A 178 -12.11 -3.88 12.86
N TRP A 179 -11.13 -3.53 13.71
CA TRP A 179 -11.27 -2.43 14.65
C TRP A 179 -11.36 -1.09 13.91
N HIS A 180 -10.55 -0.88 12.87
CA HIS A 180 -10.61 0.33 12.06
C HIS A 180 -11.97 0.49 11.39
N LEU A 181 -12.53 -0.58 10.83
CA LEU A 181 -13.90 -0.57 10.28
C LEU A 181 -14.95 -0.21 11.33
N THR A 182 -14.80 -0.72 12.56
CA THR A 182 -15.66 -0.34 13.68
C THR A 182 -15.50 1.14 14.03
N ASN A 183 -14.26 1.64 14.06
CA ASN A 183 -13.93 3.03 14.39
C ASN A 183 -14.52 4.03 13.38
N LEU A 184 -14.62 3.68 12.09
CA LEU A 184 -15.24 4.55 11.07
C LEU A 184 -16.67 4.99 11.45
N ARG A 185 -17.41 4.16 12.19
CA ARG A 185 -18.78 4.47 12.65
C ARG A 185 -18.85 5.70 13.56
N THR A 186 -17.76 6.05 14.23
CA THR A 186 -17.63 7.29 15.03
C THR A 186 -17.75 8.55 14.16
N TYR A 187 -17.48 8.45 12.86
CA TYR A 187 -17.40 9.59 11.93
C TYR A 187 -18.52 9.61 10.89
N ILE A 188 -19.59 8.82 11.08
CA ILE A 188 -20.69 8.67 10.11
C ILE A 188 -21.42 9.97 9.77
N THR A 189 -21.32 10.99 10.62
CA THR A 189 -21.92 12.31 10.39
C THR A 189 -21.04 13.23 9.53
N ALA A 190 -19.80 12.86 9.25
CA ALA A 190 -18.92 13.63 8.38
C ALA A 190 -19.45 13.59 6.94
N THR A 191 -19.50 14.74 6.28
CA THR A 191 -19.99 14.89 4.91
C THR A 191 -19.19 15.95 4.15
N PRO A 192 -18.97 15.80 2.82
CA PRO A 192 -18.38 16.85 2.01
C PRO A 192 -19.33 18.05 1.81
N ASP A 193 -20.61 17.90 2.13
CA ASP A 193 -21.63 18.92 1.90
C ASP A 193 -21.49 20.11 2.84
N MET A 194 -21.91 21.28 2.35
CA MET A 194 -22.05 22.47 3.19
C MET A 194 -23.23 22.28 4.15
N PRO A 195 -23.01 22.30 5.47
CA PRO A 195 -24.11 22.17 6.43
C PRO A 195 -25.05 23.38 6.36
N ALA A 196 -26.34 23.15 6.60
CA ALA A 196 -27.31 24.23 6.72
C ALA A 196 -27.04 25.08 7.99
N PRO A 197 -27.40 26.38 8.00
CA PRO A 197 -27.43 27.17 9.23
C PRO A 197 -28.30 26.52 10.31
N ALA A 198 -27.92 26.68 11.57
CA ALA A 198 -28.63 26.15 12.72
C ALA A 198 -29.09 27.26 13.66
N THR A 199 -30.15 26.99 14.44
CA THR A 199 -30.59 27.89 15.51
C THR A 199 -30.46 27.19 16.85
N TRP A 200 -29.64 27.74 17.75
CA TRP A 200 -29.46 27.24 19.11
C TRP A 200 -30.00 28.28 20.10
N GLY A 201 -31.18 28.02 20.64
CA GLY A 201 -31.90 29.01 21.45
C GLY A 201 -32.23 30.27 20.63
N ARG A 202 -31.54 31.38 20.91
CA ARG A 202 -31.69 32.65 20.17
C ARG A 202 -30.53 32.96 19.22
N ALA A 203 -29.53 32.09 19.14
CA ALA A 203 -28.37 32.29 18.28
C ALA A 203 -28.63 31.66 16.89
N GLU A 204 -28.42 32.43 15.84
CA GLU A 204 -28.35 31.95 14.47
C GLU A 204 -26.88 31.66 14.12
N LEU A 205 -26.62 30.43 13.69
CA LEU A 205 -25.28 29.90 13.46
C LEU A 205 -25.15 29.51 12.00
N ALA A 206 -24.43 30.33 11.23
CA ALA A 206 -24.05 29.99 9.86
C ALA A 206 -22.64 29.38 9.83
N PRO A 207 -22.35 28.43 8.93
CA PRO A 207 -20.98 27.92 8.79
C PRO A 207 -20.04 29.01 8.28
N PHE A 208 -18.78 28.98 8.72
CA PHE A 208 -17.77 29.95 8.28
C PHE A 208 -17.39 29.82 6.80
N GLY A 209 -17.60 28.65 6.20
CA GLY A 209 -17.26 28.35 4.82
C GLY A 209 -17.19 26.84 4.56
N ALA A 210 -16.58 26.46 3.44
CA ALA A 210 -16.35 25.06 3.07
C ALA A 210 -15.54 24.30 4.14
N GLY A 211 -15.78 22.99 4.24
CA GLY A 211 -15.12 22.11 5.20
C GLY A 211 -15.84 21.95 6.54
N ALA A 212 -16.90 22.73 6.80
CA ALA A 212 -17.68 22.59 8.04
C ALA A 212 -18.32 21.20 8.21
N GLY A 213 -18.73 20.55 7.11
CA GLY A 213 -19.28 19.19 7.11
C GLY A 213 -18.26 18.09 7.42
N MET A 214 -16.97 18.35 7.17
CA MET A 214 -15.86 17.42 7.47
C MET A 214 -15.42 17.50 8.95
N ARG A 215 -15.98 18.44 9.73
CA ARG A 215 -15.58 18.64 11.13
C ARG A 215 -15.81 17.36 11.93
N GLY A 216 -14.76 16.90 12.60
CA GLY A 216 -14.75 15.64 13.35
C GLY A 216 -13.74 14.64 12.80
N ILE A 217 -13.40 14.71 11.52
CA ILE A 217 -12.29 13.93 10.95
C ILE A 217 -10.97 14.34 11.64
N PRO A 218 -10.19 13.40 12.18
CA PRO A 218 -8.98 13.71 12.93
C PRO A 218 -7.86 14.22 12.00
N GLY A 219 -7.02 15.10 12.55
CA GLY A 219 -5.96 15.78 11.80
C GLY A 219 -4.54 15.37 12.18
N ASP A 220 -4.37 14.55 13.21
CA ASP A 220 -3.08 14.02 13.63
C ASP A 220 -2.63 12.83 12.75
N VAL A 221 -1.36 12.46 12.89
CA VAL A 221 -0.69 11.42 12.08
C VAL A 221 -0.73 10.04 12.73
N TYR A 222 -1.54 9.84 13.77
CA TYR A 222 -1.67 8.54 14.41
C TYR A 222 -2.38 7.54 13.48
N SER A 223 -2.08 6.24 13.61
CA SER A 223 -2.58 5.22 12.67
C SER A 223 -4.11 5.19 12.53
N PRO A 224 -4.91 5.12 13.62
CA PRO A 224 -6.37 5.27 13.55
C PRO A 224 -6.84 6.56 12.87
N SER A 225 -6.17 7.67 13.13
CA SER A 225 -6.52 8.98 12.59
C SER A 225 -6.27 9.05 11.08
N ARG A 226 -5.11 8.57 10.63
CA ARG A 226 -4.77 8.46 9.20
C ARG A 226 -5.73 7.52 8.48
N PHE A 227 -6.07 6.37 9.06
CA PHE A 227 -7.06 5.45 8.49
C PHE A 227 -8.41 6.14 8.25
N VAL A 228 -8.95 6.83 9.27
CA VAL A 228 -10.23 7.55 9.16
C VAL A 228 -10.15 8.65 8.09
N LYS A 229 -9.10 9.48 8.15
CA LYS A 229 -8.95 10.61 7.23
C LYS A 229 -8.82 10.14 5.79
N VAL A 230 -7.98 9.13 5.54
CA VAL A 230 -7.76 8.63 4.17
C VAL A 230 -8.98 7.86 3.65
N ALA A 231 -9.70 7.10 4.48
CA ALA A 231 -10.96 6.45 4.09
C ALA A 231 -12.00 7.48 3.65
N TYR A 232 -12.19 8.54 4.45
CA TYR A 232 -13.10 9.63 4.14
C TYR A 232 -12.72 10.34 2.83
N LEU A 233 -11.43 10.67 2.66
CA LEU A 233 -10.95 11.34 1.46
C LEU A 233 -11.10 10.46 0.22
N ASN A 234 -10.72 9.18 0.29
CA ASN A 234 -10.82 8.25 -0.84
C ASN A 234 -12.27 8.07 -1.29
N ALA A 235 -13.20 7.90 -0.34
CA ALA A 235 -14.62 7.70 -0.61
C ALA A 235 -15.33 8.94 -1.20
N ASN A 236 -14.88 10.15 -0.85
CA ASN A 236 -15.46 11.41 -1.32
C ASN A 236 -14.70 12.03 -2.50
N TYR A 237 -13.58 11.43 -2.93
CA TYR A 237 -12.85 11.92 -4.10
C TYR A 237 -13.63 11.52 -5.38
N PRO A 238 -13.99 12.47 -6.26
CA PRO A 238 -14.71 12.16 -7.49
C PRO A 238 -13.94 11.19 -8.38
N THR A 239 -14.61 10.21 -8.97
CA THR A 239 -14.00 9.34 -10.00
C THR A 239 -13.40 10.20 -11.11
N LYS A 240 -12.23 9.79 -11.61
CA LYS A 240 -11.49 10.47 -12.66
C LYS A 240 -11.30 9.56 -13.86
N SER A 241 -11.36 10.15 -15.05
CA SER A 241 -10.97 9.52 -16.31
C SER A 241 -9.51 9.83 -16.64
N GLY A 242 -8.78 8.87 -17.19
CA GLY A 242 -7.42 9.09 -17.69
C GLY A 242 -6.32 9.06 -16.62
N GLU A 243 -5.09 8.79 -17.09
CA GLU A 243 -3.95 8.49 -16.22
C GLU A 243 -3.53 9.67 -15.33
N SER A 244 -3.37 10.87 -15.92
CA SER A 244 -2.80 12.01 -15.20
C SER A 244 -3.66 12.43 -14.01
N ASP A 245 -4.98 12.56 -14.21
CA ASP A 245 -5.92 12.93 -13.16
C ASP A 245 -5.98 11.89 -12.03
N ASN A 246 -5.85 10.60 -12.35
CA ASN A 246 -5.85 9.53 -11.34
C ASN A 246 -4.52 9.45 -10.57
N VAL A 247 -3.38 9.71 -11.22
CA VAL A 247 -2.10 9.90 -10.51
C VAL A 247 -2.20 11.09 -9.57
N VAL A 248 -2.70 12.24 -10.04
CA VAL A 248 -2.90 13.44 -9.22
C VAL A 248 -3.86 13.17 -8.04
N ARG A 249 -4.95 12.43 -8.27
CA ARG A 249 -5.86 11.96 -7.21
C ARG A 249 -5.12 11.17 -6.12
N MET A 250 -4.28 10.21 -6.51
CA MET A 250 -3.55 9.38 -5.55
C MET A 250 -2.64 10.23 -4.67
N PHE A 251 -1.82 11.11 -5.27
CA PHE A 251 -0.89 11.94 -4.52
C PHE A 251 -1.59 12.99 -3.65
N HIS A 252 -2.72 13.57 -4.09
CA HIS A 252 -3.53 14.44 -3.23
C HIS A 252 -4.15 13.68 -2.04
N THR A 253 -4.60 12.44 -2.25
CA THR A 253 -5.20 11.63 -1.19
C THR A 253 -4.16 11.24 -0.14
N LEU A 254 -2.99 10.75 -0.56
CA LEU A 254 -1.92 10.32 0.33
C LEU A 254 -1.16 11.48 0.99
N SER A 255 -1.01 12.63 0.32
CA SER A 255 -0.40 13.82 0.94
C SER A 255 -1.20 14.40 2.11
N ASN A 256 -2.50 14.09 2.20
CA ASN A 256 -3.31 14.50 3.35
C ASN A 256 -3.02 13.71 4.63
N VAL A 257 -2.32 12.59 4.52
CA VAL A 257 -1.91 11.72 5.63
C VAL A 257 -0.40 11.48 5.62
N SER A 258 0.36 12.35 4.95
CA SER A 258 1.81 12.34 5.05
C SER A 258 2.25 12.84 6.42
N MET A 259 3.44 12.42 6.82
CA MET A 259 4.08 12.77 8.08
C MET A 259 5.19 13.80 7.81
N PRO A 260 4.99 15.07 8.20
CA PRO A 260 6.06 16.05 8.19
C PRO A 260 7.10 15.74 9.27
N GLU A 261 8.37 15.94 8.96
CA GLU A 261 9.45 15.83 9.95
C GLU A 261 9.19 16.78 11.13
N GLY A 262 9.41 16.28 12.35
CA GLY A 262 9.13 17.00 13.60
C GLY A 262 7.71 16.83 14.14
N ALA A 263 6.77 16.26 13.37
CA ALA A 263 5.39 16.12 13.82
C ALA A 263 5.16 14.97 14.81
N SER A 264 5.92 13.87 14.69
CA SER A 264 5.73 12.67 15.52
C SER A 264 7.06 11.94 15.75
N ALA A 265 7.49 11.88 17.00
CA ALA A 265 8.69 11.15 17.39
C ALA A 265 8.37 9.67 17.68
N MET A 266 9.29 8.79 17.30
CA MET A 266 9.32 7.40 17.74
C MET A 266 9.93 7.29 19.14
N SER A 267 9.85 6.11 19.76
CA SER A 267 10.36 5.87 21.12
C SER A 267 11.87 6.07 21.26
N ASN A 268 12.63 5.99 20.17
CA ASN A 268 14.06 6.26 20.13
C ASN A 268 14.39 7.77 20.00
N GLY A 269 13.39 8.64 19.90
CA GLY A 269 13.53 10.09 19.77
C GLY A 269 13.68 10.61 18.33
N GLU A 270 13.80 9.73 17.33
CA GLU A 270 13.81 10.13 15.93
C GLU A 270 12.40 10.50 15.46
N PHE A 271 12.29 11.42 14.50
CA PHE A 271 11.01 11.78 13.91
C PHE A 271 10.70 10.91 12.72
N GLU A 272 9.49 10.37 12.71
CA GLU A 272 8.97 9.64 11.56
C GLU A 272 8.44 10.63 10.51
N LYS A 273 8.79 10.39 9.25
CA LYS A 273 8.37 11.22 8.11
C LYS A 273 7.96 10.34 6.94
N THR A 274 7.14 10.86 6.02
CA THR A 274 6.84 10.17 4.77
C THR A 274 8.06 10.19 3.85
N VAL A 275 8.82 9.11 3.84
CA VAL A 275 10.05 8.94 3.05
C VAL A 275 9.75 9.04 1.55
N TYR A 276 8.71 8.35 1.10
CA TYR A 276 8.19 8.43 -0.26
C TYR A 276 6.68 8.19 -0.32
N THR A 277 6.07 8.68 -1.40
CA THR A 277 4.71 8.34 -1.82
C THR A 277 4.78 7.64 -3.17
N SER A 278 4.10 6.51 -3.34
CA SER A 278 4.04 5.78 -4.62
C SER A 278 2.61 5.60 -5.13
N CYS A 279 2.49 5.28 -6.42
CA CYS A 279 1.25 4.90 -7.10
C CYS A 279 1.57 3.96 -8.26
N PHE A 280 1.03 2.76 -8.24
CA PHE A 280 0.98 1.86 -9.39
C PHE A 280 -0.32 2.08 -10.17
N SER A 281 -0.22 2.21 -11.50
CA SER A 281 -1.37 2.23 -12.42
C SER A 281 -1.42 0.93 -13.22
N GLY A 282 -2.49 0.16 -13.03
CA GLY A 282 -2.81 -1.01 -13.85
C GLY A 282 -3.19 -0.64 -15.28
N ALA A 283 -3.60 0.60 -15.54
CA ALA A 283 -3.97 1.07 -16.88
C ALA A 283 -2.75 1.16 -17.82
N THR A 284 -1.60 1.54 -17.28
CA THR A 284 -0.39 1.85 -18.07
C THR A 284 0.82 0.99 -17.71
N GLY A 285 0.71 0.14 -16.69
CA GLY A 285 1.84 -0.62 -16.14
C GLY A 285 2.96 0.30 -15.63
N ARG A 286 2.61 1.50 -15.16
CA ARG A 286 3.55 2.50 -14.66
C ARG A 286 3.54 2.53 -13.15
N TYR A 287 4.72 2.77 -12.60
CA TYR A 287 4.95 2.97 -11.19
C TYR A 287 5.48 4.38 -10.97
N TYR A 288 4.67 5.20 -10.30
CA TYR A 288 4.92 6.59 -9.99
C TYR A 288 5.40 6.72 -8.54
N PHE A 289 6.27 7.68 -8.27
CA PHE A 289 6.65 8.03 -6.91
C PHE A 289 7.20 9.46 -6.82
N ASN A 290 7.16 10.03 -5.62
CA ASN A 290 7.98 11.17 -5.22
C ASN A 290 8.62 10.86 -3.85
N THR A 291 9.60 11.66 -3.43
CA THR A 291 10.26 11.49 -2.13
C THR A 291 10.03 12.71 -1.25
N TYR A 292 10.35 12.59 0.04
CA TYR A 292 10.29 13.71 0.98
C TYR A 292 11.08 14.94 0.49
N ASP A 293 12.25 14.70 -0.09
CA ASP A 293 13.20 15.75 -0.50
C ASP A 293 13.00 16.20 -1.97
N ASP A 294 12.31 15.42 -2.80
CA ASP A 294 11.94 15.78 -4.17
C ASP A 294 10.46 15.47 -4.43
N PHE A 295 9.62 16.49 -4.33
CA PHE A 295 8.19 16.39 -4.55
C PHE A 295 7.81 16.14 -6.02
N ALA A 296 8.74 16.27 -6.97
CA ALA A 296 8.43 16.01 -8.37
C ALA A 296 8.10 14.53 -8.56
N ILE A 297 6.90 14.26 -9.09
CA ILE A 297 6.48 12.89 -9.39
C ILE A 297 7.34 12.38 -10.55
N ARG A 298 7.95 11.22 -10.34
CA ARG A 298 8.73 10.47 -11.34
C ARG A 298 8.07 9.13 -11.56
N TYR A 299 8.34 8.50 -12.70
CA TYR A 299 7.81 7.16 -12.97
C TYR A 299 8.76 6.30 -13.80
N ALA A 300 8.54 5.00 -13.70
CA ALA A 300 9.06 3.96 -14.58
C ALA A 300 7.89 3.14 -15.15
N SER A 301 8.12 2.40 -16.23
CA SER A 301 7.09 1.59 -16.88
C SER A 301 7.58 0.16 -17.10
N LEU A 302 6.69 -0.82 -16.93
CA LEU A 302 6.94 -2.21 -17.34
C LEU A 302 7.37 -2.31 -18.83
N GLU A 303 6.98 -1.35 -19.67
CA GLU A 303 7.45 -1.23 -21.05
C GLU A 303 8.97 -1.10 -21.18
N ASP A 304 9.63 -0.49 -20.19
CA ASP A 304 11.08 -0.28 -20.17
C ASP A 304 11.85 -1.62 -20.08
N ALA A 305 11.16 -2.72 -19.71
CA ALA A 305 11.71 -4.05 -19.54
C ALA A 305 11.37 -5.06 -20.66
N LYS A 306 10.56 -4.69 -21.67
CA LYS A 306 10.03 -5.65 -22.67
C LYS A 306 11.06 -6.44 -23.48
N ARG A 307 12.32 -5.97 -23.54
CA ARG A 307 13.41 -6.59 -24.28
C ARG A 307 14.61 -6.95 -23.40
N ALA A 308 14.47 -6.82 -22.10
CA ALA A 308 15.54 -7.15 -21.15
C ALA A 308 15.67 -8.66 -20.99
N ASP A 309 16.87 -9.11 -20.63
CA ASP A 309 17.09 -10.48 -20.18
C ASP A 309 16.27 -10.74 -18.90
N ASN A 310 15.72 -11.95 -18.77
CA ASN A 310 14.97 -12.35 -17.59
C ASN A 310 15.86 -12.84 -16.43
N ASN A 311 17.17 -12.88 -16.60
CA ASN A 311 18.11 -13.32 -15.57
C ASN A 311 18.47 -12.25 -14.52
N ALA A 312 18.07 -10.99 -14.73
CA ALA A 312 18.41 -9.88 -13.85
C ALA A 312 17.24 -8.94 -13.57
N LEU A 313 17.23 -8.35 -12.37
CA LEU A 313 16.39 -7.20 -12.08
C LEU A 313 16.84 -6.00 -12.91
N ILE A 314 15.86 -5.18 -13.31
CA ILE A 314 16.09 -4.10 -14.25
C ILE A 314 16.03 -2.78 -13.49
N GLU A 315 17.14 -2.05 -13.53
CA GLU A 315 17.19 -0.66 -13.13
C GLU A 315 16.44 0.22 -14.14
N CYS A 316 15.53 1.04 -13.64
CA CYS A 316 14.62 1.81 -14.48
C CYS A 316 15.18 3.20 -14.81
N LYS A 317 15.10 3.61 -16.07
CA LYS A 317 15.31 5.01 -16.43
C LYS A 317 14.08 5.83 -16.03
N LEU A 318 14.22 6.58 -14.94
CA LEU A 318 13.14 7.42 -14.41
C LEU A 318 12.78 8.56 -15.37
N LYS A 319 11.48 8.71 -15.60
CA LYS A 319 10.87 9.80 -16.37
C LYS A 319 10.17 10.76 -15.39
N ARG A 320 10.07 12.03 -15.75
CA ARG A 320 9.29 13.00 -14.97
C ARG A 320 7.83 12.93 -15.40
N PHE A 321 6.92 12.99 -14.44
CA PHE A 321 5.50 13.21 -14.70
C PHE A 321 5.29 14.69 -15.04
N GLU A 322 4.73 14.95 -16.22
CA GLU A 322 4.46 16.30 -16.74
C GLU A 322 3.01 16.72 -16.48
#